data_AF-A0A6A0IM48-F1
#
_entry.id   AF-A0A6A0IM48-F1
#
_cell.length_a   1.000
_cell.length_b   1.000
_cell.length_c   1.000
_cell.angle_alpha   90.00
_cell.angle_beta   90.00
_cell.angle_gamma   90.00
#
_symmetry.space_group_name_H-M   'P 1'
#
loop_
_entity.id
_entity.type
_entity.pdbx_description
1 polymer ?
#
loop_
_entity_poly.entity_id
_entity_poly.type
_entity_poly.pdbx_seq_one_letter_code
_entity_poly.pdbx_strand_id
1 'polypeptide(L)' 'MANLGPCCGSGVDRWGVYANGLTDLDVTLTVTDTKDGTTRTYTNPLGQEFRLIRDAAFACP' A
#
# COMPACT_ATOMS: atom_id res chain seq x y z
N MET A 1 -7.72 -3.57 -12.99
CA MET A 1 -6.31 -3.36 -13.34
C MET A 1 -5.91 -2.00 -12.80
N ALA A 2 -5.22 -1.93 -11.66
CA ALA A 2 -4.80 -0.67 -11.06
C ALA A 2 -3.52 -0.20 -11.76
N ASN A 3 -3.61 0.90 -12.50
CA ASN A 3 -2.50 1.46 -13.26
C ASN A 3 -1.64 2.33 -12.32
N LEU A 4 -0.51 1.79 -11.87
CA LEU A 4 0.50 2.51 -11.11
C LEU A 4 1.30 3.39 -12.10
N GLY A 5 1.16 4.72 -12.01
CA GLY A 5 1.85 5.68 -12.86
C GLY A 5 3.39 5.68 -12.70
N PRO A 6 4.16 6.20 -13.67
CA PRO A 6 5.61 6.01 -13.73
C PRO A 6 6.39 6.77 -12.65
N CYS A 7 7.38 6.07 -12.10
CA CYS A 7 8.23 6.40 -10.95
C CYS A 7 9.18 7.61 -11.10
N CYS A 8 9.24 8.29 -12.25
CA CYS A 8 10.30 9.28 -12.52
C CYS A 8 9.81 10.56 -13.22
N GLY A 9 8.54 10.94 -13.06
CA GLY A 9 7.97 12.12 -13.76
C GLY A 9 7.35 13.20 -12.89
N SER A 10 7.11 12.94 -11.60
CA SER A 10 6.19 13.73 -10.76
C SER A 10 6.77 14.22 -9.43
N GLY A 11 8.09 14.09 -9.20
CA GLY A 11 8.74 14.51 -7.95
C GLY A 11 8.49 13.58 -6.75
N VAL A 12 7.95 12.39 -7.00
CA VAL A 12 7.78 11.32 -6.02
C VAL A 12 8.61 10.11 -6.42
N ASP A 13 9.74 9.90 -5.77
CA ASP A 13 10.67 8.78 -6.03
C ASP A 13 10.23 7.48 -5.30
N ARG A 14 8.92 7.31 -5.08
CA ARG A 14 8.36 6.15 -4.38
C ARG A 14 7.02 5.71 -4.94
N TRP A 15 6.80 4.40 -4.99
CA TRP A 15 5.48 3.81 -5.18
C TRP A 15 4.70 3.84 -3.86
N GLY A 16 3.41 4.14 -3.95
CA GLY A 16 2.52 4.21 -2.80
C GLY A 16 1.46 3.12 -2.75
N VAL A 17 1.13 2.66 -1.55
CA VAL A 17 -0.01 1.79 -1.25
C VAL A 17 -1.19 2.65 -0.84
N TYR A 18 -2.28 2.50 -1.58
CA TYR A 18 -3.55 3.16 -1.31
C TYR A 18 -4.65 2.10 -1.24
N ALA A 19 -5.25 1.95 -0.07
CA ALA A 19 -6.33 0.99 0.15
C ALA A 19 -7.30 1.53 1.19
N ASN A 20 -8.59 1.30 0.97
CA ASN A 20 -9.64 1.58 1.93
C ASN A 20 -10.61 0.39 1.98
N GLY A 21 -11.46 0.39 3.00
CA GLY A 21 -12.50 -0.61 3.18
C GLY A 21 -13.71 0.02 3.85
N LEU A 22 -14.87 -0.61 3.67
CA LEU A 22 -16.12 -0.26 4.36
C LEU A 22 -16.45 -1.31 5.43
N THR A 23 -15.44 -2.07 5.87
CA THR A 23 -15.58 -3.20 6.78
C THR A 23 -14.89 -2.86 8.11
N ASP A 24 -15.29 -3.59 9.14
CA ASP A 24 -14.68 -3.66 10.45
C ASP A 24 -14.08 -5.05 10.72
N LEU A 25 -13.79 -5.81 9.67
CA LEU A 25 -13.23 -7.17 9.79
C LEU A 25 -11.74 -7.13 10.11
N ASP A 26 -11.23 -8.25 10.64
CA ASP A 26 -9.80 -8.47 10.72
C ASP A 26 -9.20 -8.62 9.32
N VAL A 27 -8.27 -7.74 8.95
CA VAL A 27 -7.62 -7.73 7.64
C VAL A 27 -6.12 -7.62 7.84
N THR A 28 -5.37 -8.53 7.22
CA THR A 28 -3.92 -8.43 7.06
C THR A 28 -3.60 -8.27 5.57
N LEU A 29 -3.11 -7.10 5.18
CA LEU A 29 -2.63 -6.80 3.84
C LEU A 29 -1.11 -6.84 3.82
N THR A 30 -0.54 -7.82 3.12
CA THR A 30 0.91 -7.90 2.88
C THR A 30 1.21 -7.50 1.44
N VAL A 31 2.07 -6.51 1.26
CA VAL A 31 2.51 -6.01 -0.04
C VAL A 31 4.00 -6.25 -0.17
N THR A 32 4.41 -6.94 -1.24
CA THR A 32 5.82 -7.22 -1.55
C THR A 32 6.17 -6.56 -2.88
N ASP A 33 7.23 -5.76 -2.88
CA ASP A 33 7.86 -5.26 -4.10
C ASP A 33 8.53 -6.43 -4.82
N THR A 34 8.13 -6.68 -6.07
CA THR A 34 8.64 -7.79 -6.87
C THR A 34 10.04 -7.55 -7.43
N LYS A 35 10.55 -6.31 -7.35
CA LYS A 35 11.87 -5.96 -7.84
C LYS A 35 12.97 -6.25 -6.82
N ASP A 36 12.79 -5.82 -5.58
CA ASP A 36 13.81 -5.93 -4.52
C ASP A 36 13.40 -6.83 -3.34
N GLY A 37 12.15 -7.31 -3.31
CA GLY A 37 11.63 -8.18 -2.26
C GLY A 37 11.18 -7.44 -0.99
N THR A 38 11.24 -6.10 -0.96
CA THR A 38 10.79 -5.31 0.19
C THR A 38 9.34 -5.59 0.50
N THR A 39 9.01 -5.85 1.77
CA THR A 39 7.65 -6.20 2.18
C THR A 39 7.12 -5.22 3.24
N ARG A 40 5.82 -4.90 3.14
CA ARG A 40 5.07 -4.09 4.10
C ARG A 40 3.77 -4.79 4.47
N THR A 41 3.44 -4.78 5.76
CA THR A 41 2.19 -5.35 6.28
C THR A 41 1.35 -4.27 6.92
N TYR A 42 0.07 -4.24 6.56
CA TYR A 42 -0.94 -3.34 7.12
C TYR A 42 -2.03 -4.19 7.75
N THR A 43 -2.40 -3.89 8.99
CA THR A 43 -3.39 -4.64 9.74
C THR A 43 -4.57 -3.75 10.12
N ASN A 44 -5.77 -4.28 9.95
CA ASN A 44 -6.99 -3.73 10.51
C ASN A 44 -7.57 -4.77 11.48
N PRO A 45 -7.52 -4.56 12.80
CA PRO A 45 -8.11 -5.49 13.77
C PRO A 45 -9.63 -5.62 13.64
N LEU A 46 -10.18 -6.78 14.04
CA LEU A 46 -11.63 -6.97 14.13
C LEU A 46 -12.31 -5.91 15.02
N GLY A 47 -13.44 -5.39 14.57
CA GLY A 47 -14.22 -4.36 15.25
C GLY A 47 -13.67 -2.93 15.06
N GLN A 48 -12.59 -2.76 14.29
CA GLN A 48 -12.07 -1.45 13.92
C GLN A 48 -12.40 -1.16 12.46
N GLU A 49 -13.00 -0.01 12.19
CA GLU A 49 -13.27 0.44 10.82
C GLU A 49 -11.96 0.54 10.02
N PHE A 50 -11.99 -0.01 8.79
CA PHE A 50 -10.82 0.00 7.92
C PHE A 50 -10.41 1.43 7.55
N ARG A 51 -9.27 1.88 8.10
CA ARG A 51 -8.73 3.21 7.84
C ARG A 51 -8.02 3.28 6.49
N LEU A 52 -8.13 4.42 5.82
CA LEU A 52 -7.41 4.68 4.57
C LEU A 52 -5.89 4.49 4.78
N ILE A 53 -5.33 3.53 4.05
CA ILE A 53 -3.90 3.40 3.86
C ILE A 53 -3.49 4.41 2.78
N ARG A 54 -2.50 5.24 3.10
CA ARG A 54 -1.84 6.17 2.19
C ARG A 54 -0.37 6.20 2.56
N ASP A 55 0.40 5.25 2.04
CA ASP A 55 1.79 5.07 2.42
C ASP A 55 2.71 5.03 1.19
N ALA A 56 3.72 5.90 1.14
CA ALA A 56 4.73 5.93 0.09
C ALA A 56 5.91 5.01 0.46
N ALA A 57 5.66 3.70 0.42
CA ALA A 57 6.47 2.73 1.13
C ALA A 57 7.64 2.12 0.35
N PHE A 58 7.63 2.19 -0.99
CA PHE A 58 8.60 1.48 -1.85
C PHE A 58 9.40 2.45 -2.71
N ALA A 59 10.71 2.29 -2.75
CA ALA A 59 11.59 3.16 -3.53
C ALA A 59 11.41 2.91 -5.03
N CYS A 60 11.47 3.97 -5.82
CA CYS A 60 11.70 3.83 -7.24
C CYS A 60 13.14 3.34 -7.45
N PRO A 61 13.37 2.42 -8.40
CA PRO A 61 14.70 1.98 -8.73
C PRO A 61 15.52 2.98 -9.54
#